data_AF-A0A183G4D3-F1
#
_entry.id   AF-A0A183G4D3-F1
#
_cell.length_a   1.000
_cell.length_b   1.000
_cell.length_c   1.000
_cell.angle_alpha   90.00
_cell.angle_beta   90.00
_cell.angle_gamma   90.00
#
_symmetry.space_group_name_H-M   'P 1'
#
loop_
_entity.id
_entity.type
_entity.pdbx_description
1 polymer ?
#
loop_
_entity_poly.entity_id
_entity_poly.type
_entity_poly.pdbx_seq_one_letter_code
_entity_poly.pdbx_strand_id
1 'polypeptide(L)'
;MPHNHIDEFDVEEERAEYIAATMEYYHCVHKLRDEWDRSIMEERALKEKKKEVRESLRITQAVIQRTKEMINVFPLELPAIPLFTEIGDEKPFSLWLRRLEDIQRIVLAAPADERKSYFLTAHLNGLARDKVDELPKEARTNHAELRSHLKTYFDTLQSHIGKRPSIVNYATMELLLRVQRCCPFLADNAFMLRPVASCKVVTPNEGLEPAIVCYRRCREGATSRRA
;
A
#
# COMPACT_ATOMS: atom_id res chain seq x y z
N MET A 1 -0.33 -48.50 -108.00
CA MET A 1 0.06 -48.51 -106.58
C MET A 1 0.27 -47.05 -106.19
N PRO A 2 -0.68 -46.38 -105.52
CA PRO A 2 -0.43 -45.03 -105.04
C PRO A 2 0.51 -45.11 -103.82
N HIS A 3 1.64 -44.42 -103.91
CA HIS A 3 2.52 -44.20 -102.75
C HIS A 3 1.84 -43.18 -101.85
N ASN A 4 1.42 -43.61 -100.65
CA ASN A 4 1.02 -42.71 -99.59
C ASN A 4 2.26 -41.92 -99.15
N HIS A 5 2.38 -40.70 -99.66
CA HIS A 5 3.29 -39.70 -99.10
C HIS A 5 2.64 -39.25 -97.80
N ILE A 6 3.01 -39.90 -96.69
CA ILE A 6 2.68 -39.38 -95.37
C ILE A 6 3.54 -38.12 -95.24
N ASP A 7 2.90 -36.97 -95.05
CA ASP A 7 3.57 -35.69 -94.88
C ASP A 7 4.42 -35.74 -93.60
N GLU A 8 5.75 -35.80 -93.75
CA GLU A 8 6.71 -35.78 -92.64
C GLU A 8 6.54 -34.54 -91.74
N PHE A 9 5.90 -33.48 -92.25
CA PHE A 9 5.69 -32.23 -91.53
C PHE A 9 4.75 -32.39 -90.32
N ASP A 10 3.71 -33.24 -90.43
CA ASP A 10 2.75 -33.44 -89.33
C ASP A 10 3.38 -34.15 -88.12
N VAL A 11 4.42 -34.95 -88.35
CA VAL A 11 5.12 -35.71 -87.28
C VAL A 11 6.03 -34.81 -86.43
N GLU A 12 6.59 -33.74 -87.00
CA GLU A 12 7.45 -32.82 -86.26
C GLU A 12 6.64 -31.89 -85.33
N GLU A 13 5.45 -31.46 -85.76
CA GLU A 13 4.54 -30.64 -84.95
C GLU A 13 4.01 -31.42 -83.73
N GLU A 14 3.51 -32.65 -83.95
CA GLU A 14 3.07 -33.54 -82.86
C GLU A 14 4.21 -33.82 -81.86
N ARG A 15 5.44 -33.97 -82.34
CA ARG A 15 6.62 -34.17 -81.49
C ARG A 15 6.93 -32.92 -80.66
N ALA A 16 6.81 -31.73 -81.23
CA ALA A 16 7.03 -30.47 -80.52
C ALA A 16 5.98 -30.25 -79.42
N GLU A 17 4.70 -30.52 -79.72
CA GLU A 17 3.61 -30.47 -78.73
C GLU A 17 3.84 -31.46 -77.58
N TYR A 18 4.23 -32.70 -77.91
CA TYR A 18 4.54 -33.71 -76.89
C TYR A 18 5.70 -33.29 -75.98
N ILE A 19 6.76 -32.70 -76.54
CA ILE A 19 7.90 -32.20 -75.77
C ILE A 19 7.46 -31.05 -74.87
N ALA A 20 6.67 -30.11 -75.38
CA ALA A 20 6.16 -28.98 -74.61
C ALA A 20 5.29 -29.45 -73.43
N ALA A 21 4.32 -30.34 -73.69
CA ALA A 21 3.46 -30.93 -72.66
C ALA A 21 4.28 -31.69 -71.60
N THR A 22 5.33 -32.41 -72.03
CA THR A 22 6.25 -33.12 -71.13
C THR A 22 7.03 -32.13 -70.25
N MET A 23 7.54 -31.03 -70.80
CA MET A 23 8.25 -30.00 -70.04
C MET A 23 7.34 -29.31 -69.03
N GLU A 24 6.10 -29.00 -69.41
CA GLU A 24 5.09 -28.43 -68.50
C GLU A 24 4.74 -29.40 -67.36
N TYR A 25 4.58 -30.69 -67.68
CA TYR A 25 4.36 -31.73 -66.67
C TYR A 25 5.52 -31.78 -65.66
N TYR A 26 6.77 -31.84 -66.13
CA TYR A 26 7.94 -31.85 -65.22
C TYR A 26 8.03 -30.55 -64.42
N HIS A 27 7.76 -29.39 -65.01
CA HIS A 27 7.73 -28.12 -64.30
C HIS A 27 6.68 -28.12 -63.17
N CYS A 28 5.48 -28.63 -63.45
CA CYS A 28 4.42 -28.79 -62.46
C CYS A 28 4.82 -29.74 -61.32
N VAL A 29 5.39 -30.90 -61.65
CA VAL A 29 5.88 -31.87 -60.65
C VAL A 29 6.99 -31.28 -59.78
N HIS A 30 7.93 -30.55 -60.37
CA HIS A 30 8.99 -29.87 -59.61
C HIS A 30 8.41 -28.81 -58.67
N LYS A 31 7.46 -28.00 -59.13
CA LYS A 31 6.79 -27.01 -58.31
C LYS A 31 6.05 -27.64 -57.12
N LEU A 32 5.30 -28.72 -57.35
CA LEU A 32 4.61 -29.45 -56.28
C LEU A 32 5.59 -30.07 -55.27
N ARG A 33 6.74 -30.58 -55.74
CA ARG A 33 7.79 -31.09 -54.85
C ARG A 33 8.37 -29.98 -53.97
N ASP A 34 8.67 -28.83 -54.54
CA ASP A 34 9.23 -27.70 -53.78
C ASP A 34 8.23 -27.14 -52.76
N GLU A 35 6.93 -27.12 -53.09
CA GLU A 35 5.85 -26.77 -52.16
C GLU A 35 5.73 -27.80 -51.03
N TRP A 36 5.83 -29.10 -51.35
CA TRP A 36 5.81 -30.16 -50.35
C TRP A 36 7.01 -30.09 -49.40
N ASP A 37 8.22 -29.90 -49.94
CA ASP A 37 9.44 -29.74 -49.14
C ASP A 37 9.35 -28.53 -48.21
N ARG A 38 8.80 -27.41 -48.70
CA ARG A 38 8.56 -26.22 -47.87
C ARG A 38 7.59 -26.51 -46.72
N SER A 39 6.49 -27.22 -47.00
CA SER A 39 5.52 -27.63 -45.98
C SER A 39 6.16 -28.53 -44.91
N ILE A 40 7.00 -29.50 -45.31
CA ILE A 40 7.73 -30.37 -44.37
C ILE A 40 8.65 -29.54 -43.46
N MET A 41 9.35 -28.55 -44.02
CA MET A 41 10.26 -27.71 -43.25
C MET A 41 9.51 -26.82 -42.25
N GLU A 42 8.37 -26.27 -42.63
CA GLU A 42 7.50 -25.50 -41.73
C GLU A 42 6.97 -26.37 -40.58
N GLU A 43 6.55 -27.61 -40.86
CA GLU A 43 6.08 -28.53 -39.83
C GLU A 43 7.19 -28.89 -38.83
N ARG A 44 8.42 -29.10 -39.31
CA ARG A 44 9.60 -29.32 -38.46
C ARG A 44 9.91 -28.10 -37.59
N ALA A 45 9.88 -26.90 -38.16
CA ALA A 45 10.10 -25.66 -37.42
C ALA A 45 9.04 -25.44 -36.33
N LEU A 46 7.77 -25.75 -36.64
CA LEU A 46 6.69 -25.66 -35.66
C LEU A 46 6.84 -26.67 -34.52
N LYS A 47 7.28 -27.90 -34.84
CA LYS A 47 7.58 -28.93 -33.83
C LYS A 47 8.69 -28.48 -32.89
N GLU A 48 9.72 -27.81 -33.39
CA GLU A 48 10.82 -27.32 -32.56
C GLU A 48 10.38 -26.16 -31.65
N LYS A 49 9.68 -25.16 -32.20
CA LYS A 49 9.07 -24.09 -31.38
C LYS A 49 8.15 -24.65 -30.28
N LYS A 50 7.39 -25.71 -30.58
CA LYS A 50 6.53 -26.38 -29.59
C LYS A 50 7.33 -27.10 -28.49
N LYS A 51 8.57 -27.52 -28.75
CA LYS A 51 9.46 -28.05 -27.70
C LYS A 51 10.01 -26.93 -26.83
N GLU A 52 10.46 -25.83 -27.43
CA GLU A 52 10.97 -24.65 -26.71
C GLU A 52 9.93 -24.08 -25.75
N VAL A 53 8.67 -23.96 -26.19
CA VAL A 53 7.56 -23.49 -25.34
C VAL A 53 7.31 -24.46 -24.18
N ARG A 54 7.39 -25.78 -24.41
CA ARG A 54 7.22 -26.79 -23.35
C ARG A 54 8.35 -26.71 -22.32
N GLU A 55 9.58 -26.51 -22.75
CA GLU A 55 10.71 -26.37 -21.83
C GLU A 55 10.62 -25.07 -21.02
N SER A 56 10.25 -23.97 -21.68
CA SER A 56 10.00 -22.68 -21.01
C SER A 56 8.91 -22.82 -19.94
N LEU A 57 7.81 -23.51 -20.26
CA LEU A 57 6.74 -23.78 -19.32
C LEU A 57 7.21 -24.60 -18.12
N ARG A 58 8.05 -25.62 -18.35
CA ARG A 58 8.64 -26.45 -17.28
C ARG A 58 9.50 -25.62 -16.34
N ILE A 59 10.33 -24.74 -16.88
CA ILE A 59 11.18 -23.82 -16.09
C ILE A 59 10.29 -22.89 -15.25
N THR A 60 9.27 -22.28 -15.85
CA THR A 60 8.34 -21.39 -15.14
C THR A 60 7.62 -22.12 -14.01
N GLN A 61 7.14 -23.35 -14.24
CA GLN A 61 6.51 -24.18 -13.20
C GLN A 61 7.48 -24.49 -12.05
N ALA A 62 8.74 -24.81 -12.35
CA ALA A 62 9.75 -25.06 -11.32
C ALA A 62 10.04 -23.81 -10.47
N VAL A 63 10.10 -22.62 -11.09
CA VAL A 63 10.24 -21.35 -10.37
C VAL A 63 9.05 -21.10 -9.46
N ILE A 64 7.82 -21.24 -9.97
CA ILE A 64 6.59 -21.07 -9.17
C ILE A 64 6.60 -22.02 -7.98
N GLN A 65 6.98 -23.28 -8.18
CA GLN A 65 7.03 -24.27 -7.12
C GLN A 65 8.06 -23.92 -6.05
N ARG A 66 9.27 -23.51 -6.44
CA ARG A 66 10.28 -23.01 -5.49
C ARG A 66 9.81 -21.78 -4.74
N THR A 67 9.13 -20.84 -5.40
CA THR A 67 8.59 -19.66 -4.71
C THR A 67 7.50 -20.04 -3.71
N LYS A 68 6.62 -20.99 -4.05
CA LYS A 68 5.62 -21.53 -3.10
C LYS A 68 6.28 -22.22 -1.91
N GLU A 69 7.34 -22.98 -2.13
CA GLU A 69 8.11 -23.62 -1.07
C GLU A 69 8.80 -22.59 -0.17
N MET A 70 9.39 -21.53 -0.73
CA MET A 70 9.94 -20.43 0.06
C MET A 70 8.88 -19.72 0.91
N ILE A 71 7.67 -19.53 0.36
CA ILE A 71 6.54 -18.97 1.10
C ILE A 71 6.07 -19.92 2.21
N ASN A 72 6.06 -21.24 1.98
CA ASN A 72 5.62 -22.22 2.99
C ASN A 72 6.66 -22.50 4.09
N VAL A 73 7.96 -22.34 3.81
CA VAL A 73 9.04 -22.49 4.80
C VAL A 73 9.13 -21.27 5.73
N PHE A 74 8.62 -20.12 5.29
CA PHE A 74 8.30 -19.00 6.17
C PHE A 74 6.81 -19.04 6.50
N PRO A 75 6.36 -19.76 7.54
CA PRO A 75 5.14 -19.35 8.19
C PRO A 75 5.40 -17.93 8.70
N LEU A 76 5.04 -16.92 7.89
CA LEU A 76 4.98 -15.54 8.30
C LEU A 76 3.79 -15.42 9.26
N GLU A 77 3.85 -16.14 10.38
CA GLU A 77 3.34 -15.61 11.65
C GLU A 77 4.28 -14.45 12.03
N LEU A 78 4.25 -13.41 11.19
CA LEU A 78 4.84 -12.15 11.56
C LEU A 78 4.14 -11.74 12.85
N PRO A 79 4.90 -11.30 13.87
CA PRO A 79 4.29 -10.82 15.09
C PRO A 79 3.26 -9.75 14.69
N ALA A 80 1.97 -10.04 14.86
CA ALA A 80 0.94 -9.10 14.45
C ALA A 80 1.08 -7.86 15.33
N ILE A 81 1.60 -6.77 14.75
CA ILE A 81 1.61 -5.48 15.41
C ILE A 81 0.26 -4.80 15.14
N PRO A 82 -0.47 -4.38 16.19
CA PRO A 82 -1.68 -3.61 16.00
C PRO A 82 -1.36 -2.29 15.30
N LEU A 83 -2.28 -1.81 14.47
CA LEU A 83 -2.18 -0.48 13.87
C LEU A 83 -2.10 0.57 14.97
N PHE A 84 -1.28 1.61 14.77
CA PHE A 84 -1.25 2.74 15.68
C PHE A 84 -2.26 3.79 15.24
N THR A 85 -3.19 4.15 16.14
CA THR A 85 -4.29 5.05 15.82
C THR A 85 -4.13 6.41 16.49
N GLU A 86 -4.01 6.42 17.82
CA GLU A 86 -3.94 7.64 18.62
C GLU A 86 -3.31 7.38 20.01
N ILE A 87 -3.26 8.43 20.83
CA ILE A 87 -2.75 8.33 22.20
C ILE A 87 -3.88 7.87 23.11
N GLY A 88 -3.78 6.61 23.50
CA GLY A 88 -4.82 5.84 24.19
C GLY A 88 -4.57 4.34 24.02
N ASP A 89 -3.82 3.96 22.99
CA ASP A 89 -3.25 2.63 22.84
C ASP A 89 -2.37 2.28 24.06
N GLU A 90 -2.43 1.03 24.53
CA GLU A 90 -1.75 0.53 25.75
C GLU A 90 -0.22 0.76 25.76
N LYS A 91 0.37 1.18 24.63
CA LYS A 91 1.82 1.27 24.42
C LYS A 91 2.22 2.67 23.91
N PRO A 92 3.29 3.26 24.48
CA PRO A 92 3.91 4.48 23.95
C PRO A 92 4.27 4.37 22.46
N PHE A 93 4.14 5.46 21.70
CA PHE A 93 4.42 5.47 20.25
C PHE A 93 5.86 5.03 19.96
N SER A 94 6.82 5.51 20.76
CA SER A 94 8.23 5.13 20.65
C SER A 94 8.49 3.63 20.83
N LEU A 95 7.72 2.96 21.71
CA LEU A 95 7.80 1.51 21.92
C LEU A 95 7.15 0.75 20.76
N TRP A 96 5.99 1.21 20.31
CA TRP A 96 5.30 0.65 19.14
C TRP A 96 6.19 0.74 17.89
N LEU A 97 6.78 1.91 17.63
CA LEU A 97 7.65 2.16 16.50
C LEU A 97 8.88 1.24 16.51
N ARG A 98 9.52 1.05 17.68
CA ARG A 98 10.67 0.13 17.79
C ARG A 98 10.30 -1.29 17.37
N ARG A 99 9.16 -1.80 17.83
CA ARG A 99 8.68 -3.13 17.46
C ARG A 99 8.40 -3.22 15.96
N LEU A 100 7.82 -2.17 15.37
CA LEU A 100 7.59 -2.10 13.94
C LEU A 100 8.90 -2.14 13.13
N GLU A 101 9.92 -1.40 13.58
CA GLU A 101 11.25 -1.41 12.96
C GLU A 101 11.92 -2.79 13.06
N ASP A 102 11.71 -3.52 14.16
CA ASP A 102 12.22 -4.88 14.31
C ASP A 102 11.53 -5.86 13.34
N ILE A 103 10.21 -5.77 13.17
CA ILE A 103 9.48 -6.54 12.15
C ILE A 103 9.96 -6.16 10.75
N GLN A 104 10.13 -4.87 10.49
CA GLN A 104 10.57 -4.38 9.20
C GLN A 104 11.94 -4.97 8.81
N ARG A 105 12.86 -5.14 9.78
CA ARG A 105 14.17 -5.79 9.55
C ARG A 105 14.08 -7.28 9.24
N ILE A 106 13.06 -7.96 9.78
CA ILE A 106 12.82 -9.39 9.54
C ILE A 106 12.17 -9.59 8.17
N VAL A 107 11.17 -8.76 7.83
CA VAL A 107 10.37 -8.87 6.60
C VAL A 107 11.10 -8.35 5.38
N LEU A 108 11.75 -7.20 5.52
CA LEU A 108 12.39 -6.51 4.42
C LEU A 108 13.91 -6.68 4.57
N ALA A 109 14.50 -7.53 3.74
CA ALA A 109 15.95 -7.57 3.60
C ALA A 109 16.44 -6.24 2.99
N ALA A 110 17.12 -5.42 3.79
CA ALA A 110 17.72 -4.14 3.39
C ALA A 110 16.80 -3.20 2.57
N PRO A 111 15.65 -2.75 3.12
CA PRO A 111 14.71 -1.92 2.36
C PRO A 111 15.31 -0.56 2.01
N ALA A 112 15.05 -0.12 0.77
CA ALA A 112 15.21 1.27 0.38
C ALA A 112 14.38 2.18 1.31
N ASP A 113 14.84 3.41 1.54
CA ASP A 113 14.22 4.32 2.51
C ASP A 113 12.74 4.61 2.21
N GLU A 114 12.41 4.73 0.92
CA GLU A 114 11.04 4.88 0.44
C GLU A 114 10.14 3.68 0.78
N ARG A 115 10.67 2.46 0.70
CA ARG A 115 9.92 1.27 1.14
C ARG A 115 9.70 1.28 2.64
N LYS A 116 10.62 1.83 3.41
CA LYS A 116 10.45 1.95 4.86
C LYS A 116 9.35 2.91 5.23
N SER A 117 9.27 4.06 4.54
CA SER A 117 8.22 5.05 4.79
C SER A 117 6.84 4.53 4.40
N TYR A 118 6.71 3.83 3.27
CA TYR A 118 5.44 3.16 2.92
C TYR A 118 5.04 2.09 3.94
N PHE A 119 6.00 1.29 4.40
CA PHE A 119 5.75 0.27 5.43
C PHE A 119 5.27 0.90 6.74
N LEU A 120 5.93 1.96 7.21
CA LEU A 120 5.50 2.71 8.40
C LEU A 120 4.08 3.25 8.22
N THR A 121 3.84 3.94 7.10
CA THR A 121 2.58 4.59 6.77
C THR A 121 1.41 3.59 6.70
N ALA A 122 1.65 2.37 6.20
CA ALA A 122 0.66 1.30 6.16
C ALA A 122 0.22 0.80 7.55
N HIS A 123 1.03 1.01 8.59
CA HIS A 123 0.72 0.60 9.96
C HIS A 123 0.14 1.73 10.82
N LEU A 124 -0.13 2.89 10.22
CA LEU A 124 -0.77 4.04 10.86
C LEU A 124 -2.23 4.14 10.40
N ASN A 125 -3.10 4.51 11.34
CA ASN A 125 -4.52 4.76 11.08
C ASN A 125 -5.02 5.96 11.91
N GLY A 126 -6.23 6.43 11.65
CA GLY A 126 -6.86 7.54 12.39
C GLY A 126 -5.98 8.79 12.45
N LEU A 127 -5.88 9.39 13.63
CA LEU A 127 -5.12 10.62 13.87
C LEU A 127 -3.65 10.51 13.42
N ALA A 128 -3.02 9.35 13.59
CA ALA A 128 -1.65 9.14 13.14
C ALA A 128 -1.51 9.20 11.63
N ARG A 129 -2.54 8.77 10.88
CA ARG A 129 -2.56 8.89 9.43
C ARG A 129 -2.81 10.33 8.98
N ASP A 130 -3.72 11.03 9.65
CA ASP A 130 -3.99 12.44 9.40
C ASP A 130 -2.72 13.29 9.57
N LYS A 131 -1.87 12.95 10.56
CA LYS A 131 -0.56 13.60 10.74
C LYS A 131 0.45 13.33 9.64
N VAL A 132 0.40 12.18 8.97
CA VAL A 132 1.22 11.96 7.77
C VAL A 132 0.72 12.86 6.62
N ASP A 133 -0.59 13.08 6.54
CA ASP A 133 -1.18 13.91 5.50
C ASP A 133 -0.94 15.42 5.67
N GLU A 134 -0.48 15.86 6.85
CA GLU A 134 0.01 17.23 7.07
C GLU A 134 1.40 17.49 6.47
N LEU A 135 2.19 16.44 6.19
CA LEU A 135 3.52 16.57 5.58
C LEU A 135 3.45 16.77 4.05
N PRO A 136 4.39 17.51 3.45
CA PRO A 136 4.54 17.56 1.99
C PRO A 136 4.91 16.18 1.43
N LYS A 137 4.56 15.91 0.16
CA LYS A 137 4.69 14.57 -0.44
C LYS A 137 6.12 14.03 -0.38
N GLU A 138 7.09 14.91 -0.56
CA GLU A 138 8.51 14.61 -0.55
C GLU A 138 8.94 14.10 0.84
N ALA A 139 8.49 14.78 1.91
CA ALA A 139 8.77 14.39 3.29
C ALA A 139 8.09 13.08 3.70
N ARG A 140 6.97 12.70 3.05
CA ARG A 140 6.30 11.41 3.30
C ARG A 140 7.11 10.22 2.79
N THR A 141 7.93 10.44 1.75
CA THR A 141 8.77 9.38 1.16
C THR A 141 10.09 9.20 1.92
N ASN A 142 10.56 10.23 2.62
CA ASN A 142 11.74 10.19 3.48
C ASN A 142 11.41 9.59 4.85
N HIS A 143 11.94 8.39 5.14
CA HIS A 143 11.62 7.68 6.37
C HIS A 143 12.11 8.42 7.62
N ALA A 144 13.26 9.10 7.54
CA ALA A 144 13.83 9.81 8.69
C ALA A 144 12.97 11.03 9.08
N GLU A 145 12.52 11.80 8.09
CA GLU A 145 11.66 12.97 8.31
C GLU A 145 10.29 12.55 8.85
N LEU A 146 9.64 11.59 8.20
CA LEU A 146 8.36 11.03 8.63
C LEU A 146 8.42 10.52 10.07
N ARG A 147 9.45 9.72 10.38
CA ARG A 147 9.68 9.21 11.73
C ARG A 147 9.84 10.32 12.75
N SER A 148 10.67 11.32 12.44
CA SER A 148 10.96 12.44 13.34
C SER A 148 9.71 13.26 13.62
N HIS A 149 8.92 13.55 12.59
CA HIS A 149 7.66 14.27 12.70
C HIS A 149 6.67 13.57 13.64
N LEU A 150 6.40 12.29 13.38
CA LEU A 150 5.46 11.49 14.18
C LEU A 150 5.94 11.33 15.61
N LYS A 151 7.23 11.02 15.80
CA LYS A 151 7.83 10.87 17.13
C LYS A 151 7.69 12.15 17.94
N THR A 152 7.99 13.31 17.34
CA THR A 152 7.90 14.59 18.04
C THR A 152 6.47 14.88 18.47
N TYR A 153 5.50 14.71 17.56
CA TYR A 153 4.09 14.94 17.86
C TYR A 153 3.56 14.04 18.99
N PHE A 154 3.76 12.72 18.87
CA PHE A 154 3.23 11.75 19.81
C PHE A 154 3.98 11.72 21.15
N ASP A 155 5.31 11.89 21.16
CA ASP A 155 6.07 11.96 22.42
C ASP A 155 5.73 13.25 23.19
N THR A 156 5.54 14.38 22.50
CA THR A 156 5.11 15.65 23.14
C THR A 156 3.73 15.49 23.77
N LEU A 157 2.76 14.95 23.03
CA LEU A 157 1.42 14.74 23.57
C LEU A 157 1.41 13.72 24.73
N GLN A 158 2.17 12.62 24.64
CA GLN A 158 2.32 11.68 25.76
C GLN A 158 2.96 12.33 26.98
N SER A 159 3.90 13.26 26.78
CA SER A 159 4.49 14.03 27.87
C SER A 159 3.48 14.98 28.53
N HIS A 160 2.48 15.49 27.80
CA HIS A 160 1.42 16.32 28.35
C HIS A 160 0.34 15.51 29.08
N ILE A 161 0.03 14.31 28.58
CA ILE A 161 -0.94 13.38 29.19
C ILE A 161 -0.35 12.72 30.44
N GLY A 162 0.90 12.24 30.37
CA GLY A 162 1.63 11.68 31.51
C GLY A 162 2.02 12.70 32.58
N LYS A 163 1.88 14.00 32.29
CA LYS A 163 2.09 15.10 33.24
C LYS A 163 0.79 15.75 33.66
N ARG A 164 -0.31 15.02 33.86
CA ARG A 164 -1.49 15.53 34.59
C ARG A 164 -2.30 14.35 35.21
N PRO A 165 -3.13 14.59 36.24
CA PRO A 165 -2.81 14.75 37.68
C PRO A 165 -3.81 13.93 38.54
N SER A 166 -3.82 14.06 39.87
CA SER A 166 -4.82 13.39 40.73
C SER A 166 -6.26 13.57 40.21
N ILE A 167 -7.12 12.57 40.50
CA ILE A 167 -8.55 12.42 40.16
C ILE A 167 -9.36 13.73 40.10
N VAL A 168 -8.98 14.74 40.88
CA VAL A 168 -9.52 16.11 40.88
C VAL A 168 -9.55 16.75 39.48
N ASN A 169 -8.63 16.41 38.59
CA ASN A 169 -8.47 17.12 37.32
C ASN A 169 -9.31 16.59 36.16
N TYR A 170 -9.77 15.33 36.20
CA TYR A 170 -10.76 14.84 35.23
C TYR A 170 -12.12 15.52 35.47
N ALA A 171 -12.54 15.63 36.72
CA ALA A 171 -13.74 16.39 37.09
C ALA A 171 -13.62 17.88 36.69
N THR A 172 -12.43 18.46 36.82
CA THR A 172 -12.18 19.86 36.45
C THR A 172 -12.19 20.07 34.93
N MET A 173 -11.62 19.15 34.14
CA MET A 173 -11.67 19.22 32.68
C MET A 173 -13.10 19.01 32.14
N GLU A 174 -13.86 18.08 32.72
CA GLU A 174 -15.27 17.85 32.34
C GLU A 174 -16.14 19.07 32.70
N LEU A 175 -15.88 19.70 33.87
CA LEU A 175 -16.50 20.97 34.25
C LEU A 175 -16.13 22.11 33.30
N LEU A 176 -14.86 22.24 32.91
CA LEU A 176 -14.41 23.28 31.99
C LEU A 176 -15.04 23.12 30.60
N LEU A 177 -15.13 21.90 30.08
CA LEU A 177 -15.81 21.62 28.81
C LEU A 177 -17.32 21.89 28.89
N ARG A 178 -17.97 21.61 30.04
CA ARG A 178 -19.40 21.95 30.26
C ARG A 178 -19.63 23.46 30.40
N VAL A 179 -18.74 24.18 31.07
CA VAL A 179 -18.81 25.65 31.20
C VAL A 179 -18.60 26.32 29.83
N GLN A 180 -17.65 25.84 29.03
CA GLN A 180 -17.38 26.36 27.69
C GLN A 180 -18.56 26.16 26.73
N ARG A 181 -19.33 25.07 26.90
CA ARG A 181 -20.59 24.83 26.16
C ARG A 181 -21.75 25.69 26.63
N CYS A 182 -21.79 26.08 27.91
CA CYS A 182 -22.87 26.93 28.44
C CYS A 182 -22.61 28.43 28.26
N CYS A 183 -21.35 28.85 28.16
CA CYS A 183 -20.95 30.25 28.12
C CYS A 183 -19.83 30.49 27.06
N PRO A 184 -20.15 30.55 25.76
CA PRO A 184 -19.17 30.79 24.71
C PRO A 184 -18.47 32.17 24.82
N PHE A 185 -19.07 33.11 25.57
CA PHE A 185 -18.53 34.47 25.78
C PHE A 185 -17.30 34.54 26.70
N LEU A 186 -16.95 33.45 27.41
CA LEU A 186 -15.76 33.38 28.27
C LEU A 186 -14.53 32.80 27.56
N ALA A 187 -14.64 32.51 26.25
CA ALA A 187 -13.55 31.93 25.46
C ALA A 187 -12.52 32.97 24.96
N ASP A 188 -12.79 34.27 25.09
CA ASP A 188 -11.86 35.32 24.69
C ASP A 188 -10.76 35.53 25.75
N ASN A 189 -9.67 34.80 25.53
CA ASN A 189 -8.26 35.14 25.77
C ASN A 189 -7.96 36.15 26.90
N ALA A 190 -7.53 35.65 28.07
CA ALA A 190 -6.36 36.13 28.85
C ALA A 190 -6.38 35.73 30.35
N PHE A 191 -7.47 35.21 30.91
CA PHE A 191 -7.57 35.08 32.38
C PHE A 191 -6.98 33.78 32.97
N MET A 192 -6.65 32.78 32.15
CA MET A 192 -6.28 31.43 32.62
C MET A 192 -4.78 31.23 32.92
N LEU A 193 -3.93 32.26 32.85
CA LEU A 193 -2.48 32.16 33.09
C LEU A 193 -1.93 33.22 34.07
N ARG A 194 -2.67 33.56 35.13
CA ARG A 194 -2.03 34.13 36.33
C ARG A 194 -1.82 33.01 37.36
N PRO A 195 -0.59 32.83 37.90
CA PRO A 195 -0.40 31.94 39.04
C PRO A 195 -1.20 32.48 40.22
N VAL A 196 -1.97 31.61 40.86
CA VAL A 196 -2.62 31.91 42.15
C VAL A 196 -1.52 31.98 43.22
N ALA A 197 -0.79 33.10 43.25
CA ALA A 197 0.14 33.47 44.30
C ALA A 197 -0.57 34.43 45.28
N SER A 198 -1.76 34.07 45.76
CA SER A 198 -2.36 34.64 46.95
C SER A 198 -3.58 33.80 47.36
N CYS A 199 -3.34 32.55 47.71
CA CYS A 199 -4.27 31.79 48.54
C CYS A 199 -3.43 31.23 49.68
N LYS A 200 -3.65 31.79 50.87
CA LYS A 200 -3.05 31.30 52.11
C LYS A 200 -3.37 29.81 52.24
N VAL A 201 -2.35 29.08 52.67
CA VAL A 201 -2.36 27.67 53.08
C VAL A 201 -3.73 27.24 53.60
N VAL A 202 -4.40 26.37 52.83
CA VAL A 202 -5.50 25.55 53.33
C VAL A 202 -4.94 24.13 53.44
N THR A 203 -4.92 23.63 54.66
CA THR A 203 -4.50 22.28 54.98
C THR A 203 -5.47 21.25 54.38
N PRO A 204 -4.99 20.03 54.07
CA PRO A 204 -5.77 19.04 53.34
C PRO A 204 -6.71 18.31 54.31
N ASN A 205 -7.85 18.89 54.66
CA ASN A 205 -8.91 18.10 55.33
C ASN A 205 -10.34 18.65 55.25
N GLU A 206 -10.66 19.64 54.40
CA GLU A 206 -12.05 20.06 54.21
C GLU A 206 -12.43 20.04 52.73
N GLY A 207 -13.52 19.34 52.45
CA GLY A 207 -13.96 18.95 51.12
C GLY A 207 -14.53 20.07 50.25
N LEU A 208 -15.00 19.65 49.07
CA LEU A 208 -15.50 20.38 47.89
C LEU A 208 -16.49 21.56 48.07
N GLU A 209 -16.73 22.09 49.26
CA GLU A 209 -17.74 23.14 49.50
C GLU A 209 -17.52 24.47 48.75
N PRO A 210 -16.30 25.01 48.56
CA PRO A 210 -16.15 26.35 47.95
C PRO A 210 -16.57 26.41 46.48
N ALA A 211 -16.38 25.31 45.74
CA ALA A 211 -16.74 25.22 44.32
C ALA A 211 -18.25 25.10 44.10
N ILE A 212 -18.96 24.45 45.03
CA ILE A 212 -20.42 24.28 45.00
C ILE A 212 -21.12 25.61 45.27
N VAL A 213 -20.57 26.46 46.16
CA VAL A 213 -21.11 27.80 46.45
C VAL A 213 -21.07 28.71 45.22
N CYS A 214 -19.98 28.67 44.43
CA CYS A 214 -19.92 29.42 43.17
C CYS A 214 -20.90 28.91 42.11
N TYR A 215 -21.09 27.59 42.00
CA TYR A 215 -22.05 27.01 41.05
C TYR A 215 -23.51 27.35 41.42
N ARG A 216 -23.84 27.34 42.72
CA ARG A 216 -25.19 27.70 43.21
C ARG A 216 -25.53 29.17 42.94
N ARG A 217 -24.56 30.08 43.12
CA ARG A 217 -24.73 31.52 42.86
C ARG A 217 -24.90 31.85 41.37
N CYS A 218 -24.25 31.11 40.47
CA CYS A 218 -24.49 31.25 39.02
C CYS A 218 -25.87 30.74 38.59
N ARG A 219 -26.37 29.65 39.20
CA ARG A 219 -27.69 29.10 38.89
C ARG A 219 -28.82 30.03 39.34
N GLU A 220 -28.67 30.66 40.51
CA GLU A 220 -29.65 31.62 41.06
C GLU A 220 -29.64 32.97 40.31
N GLY A 221 -28.49 33.37 39.74
CA GLY A 221 -28.40 34.57 38.90
C GLY A 221 -29.04 34.42 37.51
N ALA A 222 -29.11 33.20 36.97
CA ALA A 222 -29.71 32.92 35.66
C ALA A 222 -31.25 32.93 35.68
N THR A 223 -31.87 32.65 36.84
CA THR A 223 -33.33 32.69 37.02
C THR A 223 -33.88 34.11 37.26
N SER A 224 -33.02 35.09 37.58
CA SER A 224 -33.42 36.48 37.83
C SER A 224 -33.47 37.35 36.56
N ARG A 225 -33.02 36.85 35.40
CA ARG A 225 -33.12 37.54 34.09
C ARG A 225 -34.20 36.98 33.16
N ARG A 226 -35.17 36.25 33.71
CA ARG A 226 -36.44 35.91 33.05
C ARG A 226 -37.59 36.26 33.99
N ALA A 227 -37.72 37.56 34.26
CA ALA A 227 -38.94 38.20 34.71
C ALA A 227 -39.10 39.46 33.85
#